data_AF-A0A354ENG0-F1
#
_entry.id   AF-A0A354ENG0-F1
#
_cell.length_a   1.000
_cell.length_b   1.000
_cell.length_c   1.000
_cell.angle_alpha   90.00
_cell.angle_beta   90.00
_cell.angle_gamma   90.00
#
_symmetry.space_group_name_H-M   'P 1'
#
loop_
_entity.id
_entity.type
_entity.pdbx_description
1 polymer ?
#
loop_
_entity_poly.entity_id
_entity_poly.type
_entity_poly.pdbx_seq_one_letter_code
_entity_poly.pdbx_strand_id
1 'polypeptide(L)'
;HGFDPVAIGLADYGKAGNYFARQVGRWTKQYRASEIESVAAMDRLIAFLPDSLPQEGPSRIVHGDLRLDNMILAPDRAEVRAVLDWELSTLGDPMADFSYLLIAWAIPANLRNGLAGADLEALGIPSVEETVERYAAATGMRPANLDWLYAYNLFRLAAICQGIAGRVRDGTAASAHARTMAAQVGPLSEAAWGFAKKAGA
;
A
#
# COMPACT_ATOMS: atom_id res chain seq x y z
N HIS A 1 0.22 -2.98 -14.97
CA HIS A 1 -0.57 -1.74 -15.13
C HIS A 1 -0.67 -1.20 -16.56
N GLY A 2 0.01 -1.76 -17.57
CA GLY A 2 -0.08 -1.26 -18.96
C GLY A 2 -1.35 -1.68 -19.73
N PHE A 3 -2.12 -2.63 -19.22
CA PHE A 3 -3.36 -3.08 -19.85
C PHE A 3 -4.47 -2.04 -19.72
N ASP A 4 -5.15 -1.76 -20.82
CA ASP A 4 -6.41 -1.01 -20.83
C ASP A 4 -7.55 -1.94 -20.38
N PRO A 5 -8.20 -1.68 -19.23
CA PRO A 5 -9.29 -2.51 -18.74
C PRO A 5 -10.45 -2.64 -19.73
N VAL A 6 -10.75 -1.59 -20.52
CA VAL A 6 -11.86 -1.64 -21.49
C VAL A 6 -11.53 -2.60 -22.62
N ALA A 7 -10.32 -2.50 -23.17
CA ALA A 7 -9.88 -3.33 -24.29
C ALA A 7 -9.83 -4.83 -23.95
N ILE A 8 -9.66 -5.19 -22.68
CA ILE A 8 -9.64 -6.59 -22.21
C ILE A 8 -10.94 -7.04 -21.54
N GLY A 9 -12.04 -6.27 -21.67
CA GLY A 9 -13.36 -6.68 -21.21
C GLY A 9 -13.57 -6.58 -19.68
N LEU A 10 -12.81 -5.73 -19.00
CA LEU A 10 -12.87 -5.51 -17.54
C LEU A 10 -13.28 -4.07 -17.19
N ALA A 11 -14.07 -3.43 -18.06
CA ALA A 11 -14.52 -2.05 -17.87
C ALA A 11 -15.38 -1.85 -16.61
N ASP A 12 -16.13 -2.87 -16.20
CA ASP A 12 -17.05 -2.89 -15.06
C ASP A 12 -16.53 -3.70 -13.87
N TYR A 13 -15.27 -4.14 -13.90
CA TYR A 13 -14.65 -4.95 -12.85
C TYR A 13 -14.59 -4.23 -11.48
N GLY A 14 -14.64 -2.90 -11.49
CA GLY A 14 -14.65 -2.08 -10.29
C GLY A 14 -15.06 -0.65 -10.60
N LYS A 15 -15.18 0.19 -9.56
CA LYS A 15 -15.53 1.60 -9.76
C LYS A 15 -14.32 2.38 -10.25
N ALA A 16 -14.38 2.91 -11.47
CA ALA A 16 -13.33 3.77 -12.02
C ALA A 16 -13.28 5.16 -11.37
N GLY A 17 -12.14 5.84 -11.53
CA GLY A 17 -11.87 7.21 -11.09
C GLY A 17 -11.80 7.42 -9.58
N ASN A 18 -11.55 8.63 -9.08
CA ASN A 18 -11.57 9.06 -7.67
C ASN A 18 -10.98 8.04 -6.66
N TYR A 19 -9.96 7.28 -7.07
CA TYR A 19 -9.54 6.08 -6.34
C TYR A 19 -9.04 6.42 -4.94
N PHE A 20 -8.08 7.34 -4.84
CA PHE A 20 -7.51 7.75 -3.55
C PHE A 20 -8.56 8.38 -2.64
N ALA A 21 -9.42 9.27 -3.14
CA ALA A 21 -10.50 9.86 -2.34
C ALA A 21 -11.40 8.79 -1.69
N ARG A 22 -11.82 7.80 -2.47
CA ARG A 22 -12.65 6.69 -1.96
C ARG A 22 -11.91 5.83 -0.96
N GLN A 23 -10.65 5.51 -1.24
CA GLN A 23 -9.86 4.64 -0.38
C GLN A 23 -9.53 5.32 0.94
N VAL A 24 -9.11 6.59 0.92
CA VAL A 24 -8.92 7.40 2.13
C VAL A 24 -10.21 7.44 2.95
N GLY A 25 -11.34 7.77 2.34
CA GLY A 25 -12.63 7.78 3.05
C GLY A 25 -13.02 6.42 3.64
N ARG A 26 -12.82 5.32 2.90
CA ARG A 26 -13.09 3.95 3.36
C ARG A 26 -12.24 3.59 4.58
N TRP A 27 -10.92 3.80 4.49
CA TRP A 27 -9.99 3.43 5.56
C TRP A 27 -10.14 4.34 6.79
N THR A 28 -10.45 5.62 6.61
CA THR A 28 -10.83 6.53 7.70
C THR A 28 -12.05 6.00 8.45
N LYS A 29 -13.12 5.64 7.73
CA LYS A 29 -14.34 5.08 8.34
C LYS A 29 -14.05 3.78 9.09
N GLN A 30 -13.26 2.88 8.50
CA GLN A 30 -12.90 1.61 9.11
C GLN A 30 -12.05 1.79 10.37
N TYR A 31 -11.04 2.66 10.32
CA TYR A 31 -10.19 3.00 11.47
C TYR A 31 -11.05 3.52 12.63
N ARG A 32 -11.91 4.54 12.38
CA ARG A 32 -12.78 5.12 13.40
C ARG A 32 -13.74 4.12 14.02
N ALA A 33 -14.32 3.23 13.22
CA ALA A 33 -15.23 2.20 13.72
C ALA A 33 -14.54 1.17 14.65
N SER A 34 -13.22 1.01 14.49
CA SER A 34 -12.42 0.02 15.22
C SER A 34 -11.48 0.66 16.25
N GLU A 35 -11.57 1.97 16.44
CA GLU A 35 -10.68 2.74 17.31
C GLU A 35 -10.80 2.25 18.77
N ILE A 36 -9.64 2.01 19.40
CA ILE A 36 -9.55 1.55 20.80
C ILE A 36 -9.02 2.70 21.66
N GLU A 37 -7.94 3.32 21.20
CA GLU A 37 -7.32 4.51 21.78
C GLU A 37 -7.01 5.52 20.68
N SER A 38 -6.90 6.80 21.05
CA SER A 38 -6.54 7.84 20.08
C SER A 38 -5.06 7.73 19.71
N VAL A 39 -4.81 7.73 18.40
CA VAL A 39 -3.46 7.77 17.82
C VAL A 39 -3.31 9.10 17.08
N ALA A 40 -2.62 10.06 17.68
CA ALA A 40 -2.52 11.43 17.17
C ALA A 40 -1.98 11.52 15.72
N ALA A 41 -1.03 10.67 15.33
CA ALA A 41 -0.55 10.61 13.95
C ALA A 41 -1.66 10.19 12.97
N MET A 42 -2.52 9.26 13.38
CA MET A 42 -3.64 8.77 12.59
C MET A 42 -4.72 9.86 12.43
N ASP A 43 -4.99 10.62 13.50
CA ASP A 43 -5.87 11.80 13.44
C ASP A 43 -5.38 12.85 12.44
N ARG A 44 -4.06 13.14 12.44
CA ARG A 44 -3.45 14.07 11.48
C ARG A 44 -3.51 13.55 10.04
N LEU A 45 -3.27 12.26 9.83
CA LEU A 45 -3.39 11.64 8.50
C LEU A 45 -4.82 11.69 7.97
N ILE A 46 -5.83 11.46 8.83
CA ILE A 46 -7.25 11.57 8.48
C ILE A 46 -7.60 12.99 8.03
N ALA A 47 -6.99 14.01 8.62
CA ALA A 47 -7.18 15.39 8.21
C ALA A 47 -6.41 15.73 6.92
N PHE A 48 -5.15 15.30 6.80
CA PHE A 48 -4.27 15.69 5.69
C PHE A 48 -4.58 15.00 4.36
N LEU A 49 -4.80 13.67 4.36
CA LEU A 49 -4.89 12.90 3.12
C LEU A 49 -6.07 13.30 2.20
N PRO A 50 -7.28 13.60 2.71
CA PRO A 50 -8.38 14.06 1.86
C PRO A 50 -8.12 15.40 1.15
N ASP A 51 -7.36 16.29 1.79
CA ASP A 51 -7.12 17.66 1.30
C ASP A 51 -5.87 17.77 0.41
N SER A 52 -5.11 16.68 0.27
CA SER A 52 -3.82 16.64 -0.43
C SER A 52 -3.75 15.59 -1.55
N LEU A 53 -4.90 15.13 -2.04
CA LEU A 53 -4.98 14.06 -3.03
C LEU A 53 -4.13 14.38 -4.28
N PRO A 54 -3.38 13.41 -4.82
CA PRO A 54 -2.66 13.60 -6.08
C PRO A 54 -3.65 13.79 -7.23
N GLN A 55 -3.16 14.37 -8.33
CA GLN A 55 -3.94 14.47 -9.56
C GLN A 55 -4.38 13.08 -10.02
N GLU A 56 -5.66 12.98 -10.40
CA GLU A 56 -6.26 11.73 -10.83
C GLU A 56 -5.61 11.21 -12.13
N GLY A 57 -5.10 9.98 -12.08
CA GLY A 57 -4.55 9.27 -13.23
C GLY A 57 -5.57 8.33 -13.91
N PRO A 58 -5.18 7.68 -15.03
CA PRO A 58 -6.03 6.70 -15.68
C PRO A 58 -6.27 5.48 -14.77
N SER A 59 -7.51 5.00 -14.73
CA SER A 59 -7.82 3.76 -14.00
C SER A 59 -7.21 2.54 -14.70
N ARG A 60 -6.53 1.71 -13.91
CA ARG A 60 -5.92 0.43 -14.32
C ARG A 60 -6.38 -0.69 -13.40
N ILE A 61 -6.15 -1.92 -13.81
CA ILE A 61 -6.29 -3.07 -12.91
C ILE A 61 -5.19 -2.94 -11.86
N VAL A 62 -5.58 -2.89 -10.60
CA VAL A 62 -4.69 -2.91 -9.44
C VAL A 62 -4.91 -4.20 -8.67
N HIS A 63 -3.83 -4.83 -8.21
CA HIS A 63 -3.87 -6.05 -7.43
C HIS A 63 -4.41 -5.81 -6.02
N GLY A 64 -3.99 -4.71 -5.39
CA GLY A 64 -4.39 -4.31 -4.03
C GLY A 64 -3.50 -4.89 -2.92
N ASP A 65 -2.79 -5.98 -3.19
CA ASP A 65 -1.76 -6.57 -2.33
C ASP A 65 -0.58 -7.10 -3.15
N LEU A 66 -0.01 -6.30 -4.05
CA LEU A 66 1.10 -6.75 -4.90
C LEU A 66 2.41 -6.83 -4.10
N ARG A 67 2.91 -8.04 -3.89
CA ARG A 67 4.14 -8.33 -3.13
C ARG A 67 4.74 -9.67 -3.57
N LEU A 68 6.03 -9.86 -3.28
CA LEU A 68 6.81 -10.98 -3.80
C LEU A 68 6.22 -12.36 -3.44
N ASP A 69 5.61 -12.49 -2.26
CA ASP A 69 5.01 -13.73 -1.79
C ASP A 69 3.62 -14.01 -2.35
N ASN A 70 3.04 -13.07 -3.11
CA ASN A 70 1.88 -13.32 -3.97
C ASN A 70 2.30 -13.68 -5.41
N MET A 71 3.55 -14.09 -5.62
CA MET A 71 4.08 -14.49 -6.92
C MET A 71 4.60 -15.93 -6.88
N ILE A 72 4.24 -16.72 -7.89
CA ILE A 72 4.89 -18.01 -8.17
C ILE A 72 6.04 -17.74 -9.14
N LEU A 73 7.27 -18.02 -8.71
CA LEU A 73 8.47 -17.87 -9.53
C LEU A 73 8.82 -19.19 -10.24
N ALA A 74 9.44 -19.09 -11.41
CA ALA A 74 10.05 -20.25 -12.05
C ALA A 74 11.21 -20.77 -11.18
N PRO A 75 11.40 -22.09 -11.05
CA PRO A 75 12.43 -22.66 -10.18
C PRO A 75 13.85 -22.43 -10.69
N ASP A 76 14.01 -22.16 -12.00
CA ASP A 76 15.28 -22.18 -12.71
C ASP A 76 15.66 -20.83 -13.35
N ARG A 77 14.80 -19.80 -13.27
CA ARG A 77 15.04 -18.47 -13.86
C ARG A 77 14.20 -17.38 -13.22
N ALA A 78 14.63 -16.12 -13.41
CA ALA A 78 13.94 -14.93 -12.91
C ALA A 78 12.67 -14.58 -13.72
N GLU A 79 11.65 -15.45 -13.64
CA GLU A 79 10.36 -15.29 -14.32
C GLU A 79 9.20 -15.51 -13.34
N VAL A 80 8.23 -14.60 -13.34
CA VAL A 80 6.96 -14.77 -12.63
C VAL A 80 6.04 -15.64 -13.49
N ARG A 81 5.64 -16.81 -12.98
CA ARG A 81 4.71 -17.75 -13.63
C ARG A 81 3.25 -17.43 -13.37
N ALA A 82 2.95 -16.95 -12.17
CA ALA A 82 1.60 -16.56 -11.78
C ALA A 82 1.64 -15.50 -10.69
N VAL A 83 0.64 -14.63 -10.69
CA VAL A 83 0.32 -13.73 -9.58
C VAL A 83 -0.94 -14.29 -8.91
N LEU A 84 -0.89 -14.44 -7.58
CA LEU A 84 -1.92 -15.06 -6.75
C LEU A 84 -2.70 -14.01 -5.97
N ASP A 85 -3.83 -14.44 -5.39
CA ASP A 85 -4.59 -13.67 -4.41
C ASP A 85 -5.20 -12.34 -4.92
N TRP A 86 -6.01 -12.47 -5.96
CA TRP A 86 -6.69 -11.36 -6.62
C TRP A 86 -7.94 -10.85 -5.88
N GLU A 87 -8.22 -11.29 -4.65
CA GLU A 87 -9.49 -10.99 -3.96
C GLU A 87 -9.68 -9.50 -3.65
N LEU A 88 -8.57 -8.75 -3.53
CA LEU A 88 -8.57 -7.31 -3.28
C LEU A 88 -8.48 -6.47 -4.57
N SER A 89 -8.36 -7.14 -5.71
CA SER A 89 -8.10 -6.46 -6.98
C SER A 89 -9.33 -5.72 -7.49
N THR A 90 -9.09 -4.62 -8.20
CA THR A 90 -10.17 -3.75 -8.70
C THR A 90 -9.65 -2.81 -9.80
N LEU A 91 -10.50 -1.91 -10.28
CA LEU A 91 -10.07 -0.74 -11.05
C LEU A 91 -9.64 0.38 -10.11
N GLY A 92 -8.43 0.89 -10.29
CA GLY A 92 -7.87 1.90 -9.40
C GLY A 92 -6.69 2.65 -9.98
N ASP A 93 -6.06 3.45 -9.14
CA ASP A 93 -4.85 4.19 -9.50
C ASP A 93 -3.63 3.27 -9.41
N PRO A 94 -2.88 3.06 -10.51
CA PRO A 94 -1.73 2.16 -10.52
C PRO A 94 -0.61 2.59 -9.56
N MET A 95 -0.53 3.87 -9.19
CA MET A 95 0.47 4.36 -8.25
C MET A 95 0.21 3.84 -6.84
N ALA A 96 -1.04 3.59 -6.46
CA ALA A 96 -1.36 3.00 -5.16
C ALA A 96 -0.78 1.59 -5.03
N ASP A 97 -0.92 0.77 -6.08
CA ASP A 97 -0.47 -0.62 -6.10
C ASP A 97 1.06 -0.72 -6.28
N PHE A 98 1.63 0.12 -7.15
CA PHE A 98 3.08 0.17 -7.35
C PHE A 98 3.82 0.66 -6.10
N SER A 99 3.34 1.73 -5.45
CA SER A 99 3.96 2.20 -4.21
C SER A 99 3.77 1.25 -3.03
N TYR A 100 2.75 0.39 -3.07
CA TYR A 100 2.57 -0.67 -2.07
C TYR A 100 3.66 -1.74 -2.20
N LEU A 101 4.07 -2.10 -3.43
CA LEU A 101 5.27 -2.93 -3.64
C LEU A 101 6.53 -2.24 -3.09
N LEU A 102 6.69 -0.94 -3.37
CA LEU A 102 7.86 -0.17 -2.94
C LEU A 102 7.97 0.01 -1.42
N ILE A 103 6.91 -0.27 -0.66
CA ILE A 103 6.95 -0.17 0.81
C ILE A 103 8.02 -1.07 1.42
N ALA A 104 8.43 -2.14 0.73
CA ALA A 104 9.53 -3.00 1.15
C ALA A 104 10.81 -2.20 1.43
N TRP A 105 11.12 -1.17 0.64
CA TRP A 105 12.29 -0.30 0.83
C TRP A 105 12.17 0.62 2.05
N ALA A 106 10.97 0.84 2.58
CA ALA A 106 10.73 1.64 3.78
C ALA A 106 10.64 0.79 5.06
N ILE A 107 10.42 -0.52 4.94
CA ILE A 107 10.29 -1.44 6.07
C ILE A 107 11.68 -2.02 6.43
N PRO A 108 12.09 -2.01 7.72
CA PRO A 108 13.34 -2.60 8.18
C PRO A 108 13.58 -4.04 7.68
N ALA A 109 14.79 -4.34 7.22
CA ALA A 109 15.15 -5.63 6.63
C ALA A 109 15.03 -6.84 7.58
N ASN A 110 14.99 -6.60 8.90
CA ASN A 110 14.73 -7.65 9.90
C ASN A 110 13.24 -7.99 10.05
N LEU A 111 12.34 -7.25 9.40
CA LEU A 111 10.92 -7.55 9.32
C LEU A 111 10.58 -8.25 8.00
N ARG A 112 9.49 -9.01 7.99
CA ARG A 112 9.03 -9.73 6.81
C ARG A 112 8.85 -8.77 5.63
N ASN A 113 9.43 -9.11 4.49
CA ASN A 113 9.41 -8.34 3.24
C ASN A 113 10.03 -6.93 3.34
N GLY A 114 10.83 -6.64 4.37
CA GLY A 114 11.56 -5.39 4.50
C GLY A 114 12.92 -5.41 3.80
N LEU A 115 13.38 -4.24 3.38
CA LEU A 115 14.67 -4.01 2.73
C LEU A 115 15.43 -2.81 3.32
N ALA A 116 14.79 -1.97 4.15
CA ALA A 116 15.43 -0.80 4.72
C ALA A 116 16.62 -1.18 5.61
N GLY A 117 17.77 -0.57 5.34
CA GLY A 117 19.03 -0.83 6.04
C GLY A 117 19.82 -2.03 5.54
N ALA A 118 19.32 -2.77 4.53
CA ALA A 118 20.11 -3.78 3.84
C ALA A 118 21.09 -3.14 2.85
N ASP A 119 22.21 -3.82 2.58
CA ASP A 119 23.14 -3.47 1.50
C ASP A 119 22.54 -3.93 0.16
N LEU A 120 21.72 -3.07 -0.44
CA LEU A 120 20.97 -3.40 -1.66
C LEU A 120 21.90 -3.68 -2.84
N GLU A 121 23.00 -2.94 -2.95
CA GLU A 121 23.97 -3.11 -4.03
C GLU A 121 24.66 -4.47 -3.93
N ALA A 122 25.14 -4.84 -2.73
CA ALA A 122 25.74 -6.16 -2.51
C ALA A 122 24.76 -7.32 -2.76
N LEU A 123 23.46 -7.09 -2.55
CA LEU A 123 22.39 -8.06 -2.83
C LEU A 123 21.90 -8.05 -4.28
N GLY A 124 22.37 -7.11 -5.12
CA GLY A 124 21.88 -6.94 -6.49
C GLY A 124 20.43 -6.46 -6.57
N ILE A 125 19.91 -5.84 -5.52
CA ILE A 125 18.55 -5.30 -5.45
C ILE A 125 18.57 -3.85 -5.92
N PRO A 126 17.71 -3.44 -6.86
CA PRO A 126 17.66 -2.06 -7.32
C PRO A 126 17.25 -1.11 -6.19
N SER A 127 17.76 0.12 -6.24
CA SER A 127 17.25 1.25 -5.46
C SER A 127 15.78 1.55 -5.78
N VAL A 128 15.14 2.38 -4.96
CA VAL A 128 13.77 2.87 -5.22
C VAL A 128 13.73 3.61 -6.55
N GLU A 129 14.71 4.48 -6.77
CA GLU A 129 14.85 5.30 -7.98
C GLU A 129 14.97 4.42 -9.22
N GLU A 130 15.89 3.44 -9.23
CA GLU A 130 16.04 2.51 -10.35
C GLU A 130 14.78 1.69 -10.60
N THR A 131 14.07 1.29 -9.54
CA THR A 131 12.81 0.55 -9.65
C THR A 131 11.71 1.41 -10.27
N VAL A 132 11.62 2.69 -9.88
CA VAL A 132 10.72 3.68 -10.49
C VAL A 132 11.06 3.90 -11.96
N GLU A 133 12.34 4.04 -12.32
CA GLU A 133 12.75 4.21 -13.72
C GLU A 133 12.39 3.00 -14.59
N ARG A 134 12.61 1.78 -14.08
CA ARG A 134 12.22 0.54 -14.78
C ARG A 134 10.71 0.48 -15.00
N TYR A 135 9.93 0.82 -13.97
CA TYR A 135 8.47 0.85 -14.06
C TYR A 135 7.98 1.92 -15.04
N ALA A 136 8.58 3.12 -15.02
CA ALA A 136 8.26 4.20 -15.92
C ALA A 136 8.59 3.85 -17.39
N ALA A 137 9.74 3.23 -17.64
CA ALA A 137 10.11 2.76 -18.98
C ALA A 137 9.13 1.73 -19.54
N ALA A 138 8.63 0.82 -18.69
CA ALA A 138 7.70 -0.23 -19.11
C ALA A 138 6.26 0.24 -19.29
N THR A 139 5.84 1.32 -18.61
CA THR A 139 4.43 1.70 -18.51
C THR A 139 4.10 3.12 -18.95
N GLY A 140 5.12 3.98 -19.09
CA GLY A 140 4.96 5.43 -19.29
C GLY A 140 4.45 6.18 -18.05
N MET A 141 4.33 5.52 -16.89
CA MET A 141 3.75 6.09 -15.67
C MET A 141 4.80 6.25 -14.57
N ARG A 142 4.70 7.35 -13.79
CA ARG A 142 5.61 7.67 -12.68
C ARG A 142 4.81 8.22 -11.49
N PRO A 143 5.21 7.90 -10.24
CA PRO A 143 4.73 8.60 -9.06
C PRO A 143 5.02 10.10 -9.09
N ALA A 144 4.00 10.95 -8.99
CA ALA A 144 4.21 12.40 -8.88
C ALA A 144 4.83 12.79 -7.53
N ASN A 145 4.41 12.12 -6.45
CA ASN A 145 4.94 12.32 -5.10
C ASN A 145 4.95 10.97 -4.37
N LEU A 146 6.14 10.36 -4.26
CA LEU A 146 6.28 9.03 -3.67
C LEU A 146 6.08 9.06 -2.14
N ASP A 147 6.49 10.14 -1.47
CA ASP A 147 6.26 10.30 -0.03
C ASP A 147 4.77 10.33 0.30
N TRP A 148 3.94 11.02 -0.51
CA TRP A 148 2.49 11.01 -0.33
C TRP A 148 1.90 9.60 -0.46
N LEU A 149 2.37 8.84 -1.46
CA LEU A 149 1.93 7.46 -1.69
C LEU A 149 2.33 6.52 -0.54
N TYR A 150 3.55 6.68 0.01
CA TYR A 150 3.96 5.95 1.21
C TYR A 150 3.12 6.32 2.42
N ALA A 151 2.83 7.61 2.62
CA ALA A 151 1.94 8.06 3.69
C ALA A 151 0.56 7.39 3.57
N TYR A 152 -0.04 7.38 2.37
CA TYR A 152 -1.32 6.71 2.11
C TYR A 152 -1.26 5.19 2.37
N ASN A 153 -0.24 4.48 1.88
CA ASN A 153 -0.17 3.03 2.03
C ASN A 153 0.10 2.60 3.47
N LEU A 154 0.94 3.34 4.21
CA LEU A 154 1.16 3.09 5.63
C LEU A 154 -0.07 3.44 6.47
N PHE A 155 -0.78 4.52 6.13
CA PHE A 155 -2.11 4.84 6.69
C PHE A 155 -3.11 3.70 6.49
N ARG A 156 -3.18 3.16 5.26
CA ARG A 156 -4.02 2.00 4.94
C ARG A 156 -3.64 0.78 5.81
N LEU A 157 -2.36 0.47 5.94
CA LEU A 157 -1.89 -0.64 6.76
C LEU A 157 -2.21 -0.44 8.25
N ALA A 158 -2.05 0.78 8.77
CA ALA A 158 -2.44 1.13 10.14
C ALA A 158 -3.95 0.93 10.36
N ALA A 159 -4.79 1.35 9.41
CA ALA A 159 -6.24 1.15 9.47
C ALA A 159 -6.64 -0.35 9.42
N ILE A 160 -5.94 -1.17 8.62
CA ILE A 160 -6.13 -2.63 8.61
C ILE A 160 -5.77 -3.23 9.97
N CYS A 161 -4.62 -2.84 10.55
CA CYS A 161 -4.18 -3.27 11.87
C CYS A 161 -5.19 -2.87 12.95
N GLN A 162 -5.74 -1.65 12.89
CA GLN A 162 -6.77 -1.18 13.81
C GLN A 162 -8.06 -2.00 13.69
N GLY A 163 -8.47 -2.36 12.46
CA GLY A 163 -9.61 -3.25 12.24
C GLY A 163 -9.43 -4.64 12.86
N ILE A 164 -8.21 -5.17 12.84
CA ILE A 164 -7.88 -6.41 13.56
C ILE A 164 -7.94 -6.18 15.07
N ALA A 165 -7.37 -5.08 15.57
CA ALA A 165 -7.40 -4.73 16.98
C ALA A 165 -8.84 -4.60 17.52
N GLY A 166 -9.73 -3.93 16.78
CA GLY A 166 -11.15 -3.81 17.12
C GLY A 166 -11.84 -5.16 17.23
N ARG A 167 -11.56 -6.10 16.31
CA ARG A 167 -12.05 -7.48 16.41
C ARG A 167 -11.52 -8.24 17.64
N VAL A 168 -10.29 -7.97 18.05
CA VAL A 168 -9.72 -8.51 19.30
C VAL A 168 -10.44 -7.96 20.52
N ARG A 169 -10.67 -6.65 20.57
CA ARG A 169 -11.47 -5.98 21.62
C ARG A 169 -12.87 -6.60 21.72
N ASP A 170 -13.50 -6.84 20.58
CA ASP A 170 -14.87 -7.37 20.49
C ASP A 170 -14.94 -8.90 20.70
N GLY A 171 -13.81 -9.56 20.98
CA GLY A 171 -13.74 -11.00 21.24
C GLY A 171 -13.95 -11.89 20.00
N THR A 172 -13.94 -11.31 18.80
CA THR A 172 -14.14 -12.04 17.53
C THR A 172 -12.83 -12.50 16.88
N ALA A 173 -11.68 -12.11 17.45
CA ALA A 173 -10.35 -12.62 17.10
C ALA A 173 -9.47 -12.73 18.35
N ALA A 174 -8.83 -13.88 18.61
CA ALA A 174 -8.03 -14.09 19.84
C ALA A 174 -6.59 -14.59 19.59
N SER A 175 -6.17 -14.70 18.32
CA SER A 175 -4.87 -15.29 17.97
C SER A 175 -3.70 -14.40 18.40
N ALA A 176 -2.54 -15.03 18.69
CA ALA A 176 -1.31 -14.30 18.99
C ALA A 176 -0.91 -13.34 17.85
N HIS A 177 -1.16 -13.74 16.60
CA HIS A 177 -0.98 -12.91 15.42
C HIS A 177 -1.82 -11.63 15.46
N ALA A 178 -3.09 -11.71 15.90
CA ALA A 178 -3.96 -10.54 15.99
C ALA A 178 -3.45 -9.49 17.00
N ARG A 179 -2.86 -9.93 18.12
CA ARG A 179 -2.21 -9.02 19.09
C ARG A 179 -0.97 -8.34 18.49
N THR A 180 -0.15 -9.08 17.76
CA THR A 180 1.02 -8.50 17.07
C THR A 180 0.60 -7.43 16.07
N MET A 181 -0.47 -7.68 15.29
CA MET A 181 -0.99 -6.70 14.33
C MET A 181 -1.55 -5.46 15.02
N ALA A 182 -2.29 -5.61 16.12
CA ALA A 182 -2.79 -4.48 16.90
C ALA A 182 -1.64 -3.57 17.39
N ALA A 183 -0.53 -4.15 17.82
CA ALA A 183 0.66 -3.39 18.25
C ALA A 183 1.34 -2.59 17.11
N GLN A 184 1.03 -2.89 15.85
CA GLN A 184 1.61 -2.16 14.71
C GLN A 184 0.89 -0.85 14.37
N VAL A 185 -0.31 -0.59 14.92
CA VAL A 185 -1.08 0.63 14.58
C VAL A 185 -0.25 1.89 14.81
N GLY A 186 0.23 2.11 16.04
CA GLY A 186 1.02 3.30 16.39
C GLY A 186 2.26 3.49 15.52
N PRO A 187 3.17 2.49 15.44
CA PRO A 187 4.38 2.58 14.60
C PRO A 187 4.09 2.88 13.12
N LEU A 188 3.07 2.22 12.54
CA LEU A 188 2.68 2.46 11.15
C LEU A 188 2.11 3.87 10.96
N SER A 189 1.28 4.35 11.90
CA SER A 189 0.74 5.72 11.87
C SER A 189 1.84 6.77 11.97
N GLU A 190 2.83 6.59 12.84
CA GLU A 190 3.96 7.53 12.96
C GLU A 190 4.84 7.54 11.71
N ALA A 191 5.12 6.36 11.14
CA ALA A 191 5.85 6.26 9.88
C ALA A 191 5.09 6.95 8.73
N ALA A 192 3.79 6.68 8.60
CA ALA A 192 2.90 7.34 7.63
C ALA A 192 2.94 8.86 7.79
N TRP A 193 2.85 9.37 9.01
CA TRP A 193 2.93 10.80 9.29
C TRP A 193 4.30 11.39 8.97
N GLY A 194 5.37 10.63 9.19
CA GLY A 194 6.73 11.01 8.76
C GLY A 194 6.81 11.27 7.25
N PHE A 195 6.21 10.41 6.45
CA PHE A 195 6.12 10.59 4.99
C PHE A 195 5.15 11.73 4.60
N ALA A 196 4.02 11.88 5.29
CA ALA A 196 3.07 12.97 5.05
C ALA A 196 3.74 14.35 5.19
N LYS A 197 4.57 14.55 6.23
CA LYS A 197 5.36 15.79 6.41
C LYS A 197 6.31 16.06 5.24
N LYS A 198 6.98 15.02 4.72
CA LYS A 198 7.85 15.16 3.52
C LYS A 198 7.04 15.51 2.29
N ALA A 199 5.79 15.04 2.22
CA ALA A 199 4.84 15.36 1.17
C ALA A 199 4.14 16.73 1.33
N GLY A 200 4.41 17.49 2.39
CA GLY A 200 3.89 18.85 2.60
C GLY A 200 2.79 19.01 3.66
N ALA A 201 2.64 18.05 4.57
CA ALA A 201 1.75 18.15 5.73
C ALA A 201 2.27 19.03 6.88
#